data_AF-A0A532UWF5-F1
#
_entry.id   AF-A0A532UWF5-F1
#
_cell.length_a   1.000
_cell.length_b   1.000
_cell.length_c   1.000
_cell.angle_alpha   90.00
_cell.angle_beta   90.00
_cell.angle_gamma   90.00
#
_symmetry.space_group_name_H-M   'P 1'
#
loop_
_entity.id
_entity.type
_entity.pdbx_description
1 polymer ?
#
loop_
_entity_poly.entity_id
_entity_poly.type
_entity_poly.pdbx_seq_one_letter_code
_entity_poly.pdbx_strand_id
1 'polypeptide(L)'
;MISNNAALVFILIFLLFSGGTAIVLSLVRIFNPEKMGMQSDSSLQTKFFRWKAPIGLTYGVLAILLVVAIVWIDGTYGQRETLNELTLEIEQLKKENDFLREHAGSPFNKHNIFTVKVGNKAKSILGGKILITRTVRGIKFRGISGISLTEDGLYEGYSIKVDEGDKFFIKTEESDIWGVNVLDKYGSTILEFYKIQL
;
A
#
# COMPACT_ATOMS: atom_id res chain seq x y z
N MET A 1 17.20 16.30 1.34
CA MET A 1 17.39 15.48 2.56
C MET A 1 18.43 14.35 2.39
N ILE A 2 19.45 14.51 1.53
CA ILE A 2 20.46 13.47 1.22
C ILE A 2 21.84 13.81 1.84
N SER A 3 22.06 15.05 2.27
CA SER A 3 23.37 15.54 2.75
C SER A 3 23.80 15.01 4.13
N ASN A 4 22.85 14.68 5.02
CA ASN A 4 23.20 14.29 6.41
C ASN A 4 23.71 12.85 6.52
N ASN A 5 23.26 11.94 5.65
CA ASN A 5 23.65 10.52 5.73
C ASN A 5 25.07 10.29 5.17
N ALA A 6 25.46 11.05 4.14
CA ALA A 6 26.81 10.96 3.56
C ALA A 6 27.90 11.40 4.55
N ALA A 7 27.64 12.46 5.34
CA ALA A 7 28.57 12.93 6.37
C ALA A 7 28.74 11.89 7.50
N LEU A 8 27.64 11.25 7.91
CA LEU A 8 27.65 10.23 8.96
C LEU A 8 28.45 8.98 8.51
N VAL A 9 28.23 8.52 7.28
CA VAL A 9 29.00 7.41 6.69
C VAL A 9 30.50 7.74 6.64
N PHE A 10 30.86 8.96 6.24
CA PHE A 10 32.26 9.39 6.22
C PHE A 10 32.90 9.39 7.61
N ILE A 11 32.16 9.88 8.63
CA ILE A 11 32.62 9.86 10.03
C ILE A 11 32.81 8.43 10.53
N LEU A 12 31.91 7.49 10.21
CA LEU A 12 32.04 6.09 10.62
C LEU A 12 33.25 5.41 9.98
N ILE A 13 33.48 5.64 8.69
CA ILE A 13 34.66 5.12 7.99
C ILE A 13 35.93 5.70 8.63
N PHE A 14 35.96 7.01 8.88
CA PHE A 14 37.09 7.67 9.54
C PHE A 14 37.37 7.10 10.94
N LEU A 15 36.33 6.86 11.75
CA LEU A 15 36.46 6.28 13.10
C LEU A 15 36.93 4.83 13.06
N LEU A 16 36.48 4.02 12.09
CA LEU A 16 36.95 2.65 11.90
C LEU A 16 38.43 2.61 11.51
N PHE A 17 38.85 3.45 10.56
CA PHE A 17 40.25 3.50 10.14
C PHE A 17 41.17 4.06 11.23
N SER A 18 40.78 5.16 11.88
CA SER A 18 41.57 5.75 12.97
C SER A 18 41.63 4.84 14.20
N GLY A 19 40.53 4.18 14.57
CA GLY A 19 40.48 3.20 15.65
C GLY A 19 41.31 1.95 15.34
N GLY A 20 41.17 1.40 14.12
CA GLY A 20 41.94 0.23 13.68
C GLY A 20 43.44 0.50 13.64
N THR A 21 43.86 1.64 13.09
CA THR A 21 45.27 2.05 13.07
C THR A 21 45.82 2.28 14.49
N ALA A 22 45.05 2.89 15.39
CA ALA A 22 45.46 3.08 16.78
C ALA A 22 45.63 1.76 17.54
N ILE A 23 44.77 0.76 17.30
CA ILE A 23 44.91 -0.59 17.86
C ILE A 23 46.16 -1.27 17.31
N VAL A 24 46.38 -1.25 15.99
CA VAL A 24 47.55 -1.86 15.37
C VAL A 24 48.84 -1.23 15.88
N LEU A 25 48.94 0.11 15.91
CA LEU A 25 50.09 0.84 16.46
C LEU A 25 50.33 0.50 17.94
N SER A 26 49.26 0.36 18.72
CA SER A 26 49.36 0.00 20.14
C SER A 26 49.80 -1.45 20.35
N LEU A 27 49.32 -2.39 19.54
CA LEU A 27 49.76 -3.79 19.55
C LEU A 27 51.22 -3.89 19.10
N VAL A 28 51.63 -3.20 18.04
CA VAL A 28 53.03 -3.16 17.60
C VAL A 28 53.93 -2.61 18.70
N ARG A 29 53.48 -1.58 19.45
CA ARG A 29 54.20 -1.05 20.61
C ARG A 29 54.30 -2.05 21.78
N ILE A 30 53.28 -2.89 21.99
CA ILE A 30 53.32 -3.98 22.99
C ILE A 30 54.30 -5.08 22.56
N PHE A 31 54.29 -5.48 21.29
CA PHE A 31 55.10 -6.59 20.79
C PHE A 31 56.55 -6.21 20.41
N ASN A 32 56.84 -4.93 20.15
CA ASN A 32 58.18 -4.42 19.79
C ASN A 32 58.52 -3.12 20.54
N PRO A 33 58.72 -3.17 21.87
CA PRO A 33 58.90 -1.97 22.70
C PRO A 33 60.21 -1.20 22.43
N GLU A 34 61.24 -1.85 21.88
CA GLU A 34 62.55 -1.23 21.63
C GLU A 34 62.55 -0.20 20.48
N LYS A 35 61.55 -0.25 19.59
CA LYS A 35 61.51 0.57 18.37
C LYS A 35 60.62 1.82 18.46
N MET A 36 59.83 1.97 19.52
CA MET A 36 58.90 3.09 19.67
C MET A 36 58.93 3.63 21.10
N GLY A 37 59.65 4.74 21.30
CA GLY A 37 59.84 5.37 22.61
C GLY A 37 58.54 5.73 23.34
N MET A 38 58.68 5.85 24.67
CA MET A 38 57.70 6.16 25.73
C MET A 38 56.29 5.55 25.58
N GLN A 39 56.04 4.52 26.40
CA GLN A 39 54.71 4.00 26.71
C GLN A 39 53.92 5.08 27.47
N SER A 40 52.99 5.74 26.79
CA SER A 40 51.99 6.58 27.44
C SER A 40 50.79 5.69 27.79
N ASP A 41 50.59 5.46 29.09
CA ASP A 41 49.58 4.57 29.64
C ASP A 41 48.26 5.32 29.84
N SER A 42 47.14 4.72 29.42
CA SER A 42 45.82 5.21 29.80
C SER A 42 45.36 4.43 31.01
N SER A 43 44.98 5.14 32.07
CA SER A 43 44.25 4.56 33.18
C SER A 43 42.80 5.03 33.11
N LEU A 44 41.93 4.20 32.53
CA LEU A 44 40.49 4.42 32.60
C LEU A 44 40.02 3.89 33.95
N GLN A 45 39.77 4.80 34.89
CA GLN A 45 39.35 4.48 36.25
C GLN A 45 37.82 4.53 36.33
N THR A 46 37.17 3.38 36.32
CA THR A 46 35.76 3.26 36.72
C THR A 46 35.70 2.51 38.06
N LYS A 47 34.66 2.75 38.85
CA LYS A 47 34.56 2.33 40.27
C LYS A 47 34.75 0.83 40.54
N PHE A 48 34.74 -0.03 39.51
CA PHE A 48 34.79 -1.49 39.67
C PHE A 48 35.90 -2.19 38.87
N PHE A 49 36.65 -1.52 37.99
CA PHE A 49 37.72 -2.17 37.20
C PHE A 49 38.88 -1.21 36.90
N ARG A 50 40.13 -1.63 37.15
CA ARG A 50 41.34 -0.91 36.73
C ARG A 50 41.93 -1.61 35.51
N TRP A 51 41.64 -1.09 34.33
CA TRP A 51 42.29 -1.54 33.09
C TRP A 51 43.48 -0.63 32.79
N LYS A 52 44.70 -1.18 32.80
CA LYS A 52 45.90 -0.53 32.27
C LYS A 52 46.15 -1.08 30.87
N ALA A 53 45.93 -0.26 29.86
CA ALA A 53 46.25 -0.58 28.48
C ALA A 53 46.86 0.66 27.80
N PRO A 54 47.68 0.49 26.75
CA PRO A 54 48.21 1.61 26.00
C PRO A 54 47.07 2.49 25.50
N ILE A 55 47.26 3.80 25.58
CA ILE A 55 46.25 4.81 25.21
C ILE A 55 45.56 4.50 23.89
N GLY A 56 46.31 4.19 22.84
CA GLY A 56 45.73 3.93 21.52
C GLY A 56 44.86 2.67 21.47
N LEU A 57 45.10 1.66 22.32
CA LEU A 57 44.28 0.45 22.39
C LEU A 57 42.94 0.76 23.05
N THR A 58 42.96 1.50 24.16
CA THR A 58 41.74 1.86 24.88
C THR A 58 40.81 2.75 24.06
N TYR A 59 41.35 3.80 23.43
CA TYR A 59 40.56 4.68 22.58
C TYR A 59 40.12 4.01 21.27
N GLY A 60 40.95 3.14 20.69
CA GLY A 60 40.59 2.39 19.49
C GLY A 60 39.45 1.39 19.73
N VAL A 61 39.50 0.64 20.84
CA VAL A 61 38.41 -0.28 21.23
C VAL A 61 37.13 0.50 21.55
N LEU A 62 37.23 1.63 22.26
CA LEU A 62 36.08 2.47 22.56
C LEU A 62 35.42 3.03 21.28
N ALA A 63 36.22 3.48 20.31
CA ALA A 63 35.72 3.98 19.02
C ALA A 63 35.00 2.89 18.23
N ILE A 64 35.54 1.67 18.17
CA ILE A 64 34.90 0.54 17.48
C ILE A 64 33.60 0.14 18.19
N LEU A 65 33.60 0.07 19.53
CA LEU A 65 32.39 -0.20 20.30
C LEU A 65 31.30 0.85 20.06
N LEU A 66 31.69 2.11 19.93
CA LEU A 66 30.77 3.21 19.65
C LEU A 66 30.18 3.10 18.23
N VAL A 67 30.99 2.74 17.23
CA VAL A 67 30.51 2.44 15.87
C VAL A 67 29.52 1.28 15.87
N VAL A 68 29.86 0.17 16.55
CA VAL A 68 28.97 -1.00 16.66
C VAL A 68 27.66 -0.63 17.36
N ALA A 69 27.71 0.17 18.44
CA ALA A 69 26.53 0.63 19.14
C ALA A 69 25.64 1.52 18.25
N ILE A 70 26.23 2.45 17.48
CA ILE A 70 25.47 3.28 16.53
C ILE A 70 24.80 2.41 15.47
N VAL A 71 25.54 1.48 14.84
CA VAL A 71 24.99 0.58 13.81
C VAL A 71 23.88 -0.31 14.37
N TRP A 72 24.05 -0.81 15.60
CA TRP A 72 23.05 -1.65 16.25
C TRP A 72 21.78 -0.87 16.63
N ILE A 73 21.92 0.36 17.14
CA ILE A 73 20.81 1.26 17.43
C ILE A 73 20.10 1.65 16.12
N ASP A 74 20.82 2.06 15.09
CA ASP A 74 20.23 2.48 13.80
C ASP A 74 19.53 1.29 13.09
N GLY A 75 20.13 0.10 13.13
CA GLY A 75 19.56 -1.13 12.58
C GLY A 75 18.31 -1.62 13.33
N THR A 76 18.20 -1.39 14.64
CA THR A 76 17.04 -1.82 15.44
C THR A 76 15.94 -0.76 15.52
N TYR A 77 16.28 0.53 15.50
CA TYR A 77 15.30 1.62 15.50
C TYR A 77 14.71 1.86 14.12
N GLY A 78 15.52 1.88 13.05
CA GLY A 78 15.03 2.07 11.68
C GLY A 78 14.10 0.93 11.23
N GLN A 79 14.41 -0.31 11.60
CA GLN A 79 13.54 -1.44 11.26
C GLN A 79 12.26 -1.50 12.11
N ARG A 80 12.28 -1.06 13.37
CA ARG A 80 11.09 -1.06 14.25
C ARG A 80 10.10 0.04 13.89
N GLU A 81 10.56 1.22 13.48
CA GLU A 81 9.65 2.26 12.99
C GLU A 81 9.01 1.83 11.67
N THR A 82 9.78 1.31 10.72
CA THR A 82 9.21 0.80 9.46
C THR A 82 8.31 -0.43 9.68
N LEU A 83 8.64 -1.34 10.60
CA LEU A 83 7.76 -2.47 10.94
C LEU A 83 6.48 -2.01 11.63
N ASN A 84 6.54 -1.05 12.55
CA ASN A 84 5.34 -0.54 13.21
C ASN A 84 4.48 0.25 12.24
N GLU A 85 5.07 1.08 11.38
CA GLU A 85 4.37 1.82 10.34
C GLU A 85 3.71 0.88 9.32
N LEU A 86 4.44 -0.13 8.83
CA LEU A 86 3.89 -1.15 7.92
C LEU A 86 2.83 -2.03 8.59
N THR A 87 2.98 -2.38 9.87
CA THR A 87 1.99 -3.18 10.60
C THR A 87 0.71 -2.37 10.81
N LEU A 88 0.85 -1.08 11.12
CA LEU A 88 -0.25 -0.15 11.32
C LEU A 88 -0.94 0.19 9.99
N GLU A 89 -0.18 0.30 8.90
CA GLU A 89 -0.70 0.44 7.53
C GLU A 89 -1.43 -0.83 7.08
N ILE A 90 -0.89 -2.03 7.32
CA ILE A 90 -1.58 -3.30 7.03
C ILE A 90 -2.86 -3.42 7.84
N GLU A 91 -2.85 -3.04 9.11
CA GLU A 91 -4.04 -3.09 9.96
C GLU A 91 -5.09 -2.05 9.51
N GLN A 92 -4.66 -0.85 9.12
CA GLN A 92 -5.54 0.17 8.53
C GLN A 92 -6.10 -0.27 7.19
N LEU A 93 -5.28 -0.80 6.29
CA LEU A 93 -5.69 -1.32 4.99
C LEU A 93 -6.60 -2.54 5.14
N LYS A 94 -6.35 -3.40 6.12
CA LYS A 94 -7.23 -4.54 6.40
C LYS A 94 -8.56 -4.09 6.97
N LYS A 95 -8.56 -3.10 7.87
CA LYS A 95 -9.78 -2.50 8.42
C LYS A 95 -10.54 -1.71 7.36
N GLU A 96 -9.86 -1.02 6.46
CA GLU A 96 -10.45 -0.35 5.31
C GLU A 96 -10.97 -1.36 4.30
N ASN A 97 -10.26 -2.46 4.03
CA ASN A 97 -10.72 -3.54 3.15
C ASN A 97 -11.92 -4.28 3.76
N ASP A 98 -11.90 -4.59 5.05
CA ASP A 98 -13.03 -5.20 5.75
C ASP A 98 -14.22 -4.22 5.83
N PHE A 99 -13.99 -2.93 6.09
CA PHE A 99 -15.01 -1.88 6.02
C PHE A 99 -15.57 -1.74 4.60
N LEU A 100 -14.73 -1.76 3.56
CA LEU A 100 -15.13 -1.75 2.17
C LEU A 100 -15.84 -3.05 1.78
N ARG A 101 -15.52 -4.21 2.35
CA ARG A 101 -16.24 -5.47 2.11
C ARG A 101 -17.60 -5.50 2.81
N GLU A 102 -17.69 -4.89 3.99
CA GLU A 102 -18.91 -4.78 4.79
C GLU A 102 -19.85 -3.69 4.25
N HIS A 103 -19.29 -2.57 3.74
CA HIS A 103 -20.04 -1.45 3.14
C HIS A 103 -20.18 -1.56 1.62
N ALA A 104 -19.39 -2.40 0.95
CA ALA A 104 -19.71 -2.94 -0.38
C ALA A 104 -20.55 -4.21 -0.25
N GLY A 105 -21.57 -4.21 0.61
CA GLY A 105 -22.75 -5.01 0.33
C GLY A 105 -23.26 -4.63 -1.07
N SER A 106 -23.00 -5.38 -2.14
CA SER A 106 -22.84 -6.84 -2.25
C SER A 106 -21.51 -7.30 -2.87
N PRO A 107 -21.09 -8.57 -2.62
CA PRO A 107 -19.83 -9.11 -3.10
C PRO A 107 -19.77 -9.15 -4.63
N PHE A 108 -18.85 -8.38 -5.21
CA PHE A 108 -18.25 -8.69 -6.50
C PHE A 108 -17.48 -10.01 -6.36
N ASN A 109 -18.17 -11.15 -6.50
CA ASN A 109 -17.61 -12.42 -6.96
C ASN A 109 -18.68 -13.51 -7.03
N LYS A 110 -19.36 -13.60 -8.17
CA LYS A 110 -19.45 -14.83 -9.01
C LYS A 110 -20.54 -14.79 -10.08
N HIS A 111 -21.48 -13.86 -10.03
CA HIS A 111 -22.51 -13.72 -11.06
C HIS A 111 -22.46 -12.28 -11.54
N ASN A 112 -22.44 -12.06 -12.86
CA ASN A 112 -22.39 -10.72 -13.48
C ASN A 112 -23.70 -9.94 -13.25
N ILE A 113 -24.37 -10.12 -12.12
CA ILE A 113 -25.72 -9.68 -11.83
C ILE A 113 -25.67 -8.58 -10.77
N PHE A 114 -26.29 -7.42 -11.05
CA PHE A 114 -26.40 -6.34 -10.07
C PHE A 114 -27.75 -5.62 -10.16
N THR A 115 -28.27 -5.18 -9.03
CA THR A 115 -29.58 -4.52 -8.94
C THR A 115 -29.44 -3.00 -8.83
N VAL A 116 -30.22 -2.28 -9.63
CA VAL A 116 -30.26 -0.83 -9.67
C VAL A 116 -31.69 -0.35 -9.40
N LYS A 117 -31.84 0.36 -8.27
CA LYS A 117 -33.04 1.16 -8.00
C LYS A 117 -32.93 2.51 -8.70
N VAL A 118 -33.90 2.82 -9.57
CA VAL A 118 -34.00 4.05 -10.36
C VAL A 118 -35.22 4.85 -9.92
N GLY A 119 -34.98 6.06 -9.42
CA GLY A 119 -36.02 7.03 -9.07
C GLY A 119 -36.29 8.03 -10.21
N ASN A 120 -36.76 9.21 -9.86
CA ASN A 120 -37.07 10.29 -10.82
C ASN A 120 -35.83 11.01 -11.37
N LYS A 121 -34.65 10.80 -10.76
CA LYS A 121 -33.39 11.41 -11.20
C LYS A 121 -32.57 10.41 -12.01
N ALA A 122 -31.78 10.93 -12.93
CA ALA A 122 -30.82 10.14 -13.69
C ALA A 122 -29.83 9.46 -12.72
N LYS A 123 -29.56 8.18 -12.97
CA LYS A 123 -28.59 7.38 -12.23
C LYS A 123 -27.58 6.79 -13.19
N SER A 124 -26.30 6.91 -12.84
CA SER A 124 -25.23 6.30 -13.63
C SER A 124 -25.02 4.85 -13.22
N ILE A 125 -24.81 3.98 -14.20
CA ILE A 125 -24.54 2.55 -14.04
C ILE A 125 -23.34 2.14 -14.92
N LEU A 126 -22.89 0.88 -14.78
CA LEU A 126 -21.73 0.34 -15.50
C LEU A 126 -20.48 1.23 -15.39
N GLY A 127 -20.14 1.61 -14.15
CA GLY A 127 -18.94 2.41 -13.87
C GLY A 127 -18.97 3.83 -14.45
N GLY A 128 -20.13 4.41 -14.73
CA GLY A 128 -20.25 5.76 -15.27
C GLY A 128 -20.78 5.84 -16.69
N LYS A 129 -20.74 4.73 -17.42
CA LYS A 129 -20.91 4.70 -18.89
C LYS A 129 -22.34 4.91 -19.37
N ILE A 130 -23.32 4.39 -18.61
CA ILE A 130 -24.73 4.47 -18.99
C ILE A 130 -25.51 5.29 -17.97
N LEU A 131 -26.32 6.23 -18.45
CA LEU A 131 -27.27 6.97 -17.61
C LEU A 131 -28.67 6.43 -17.81
N ILE A 132 -29.37 6.16 -16.70
CA ILE A 132 -30.74 5.66 -16.69
C ILE A 132 -31.64 6.64 -15.97
N THR A 133 -32.80 6.95 -16.57
CA THR A 133 -33.82 7.81 -15.97
C THR A 133 -35.21 7.20 -16.13
N ARG A 134 -36.00 7.23 -15.04
CA ARG A 134 -37.43 6.88 -15.10
C ARG A 134 -38.22 8.03 -15.75
N THR A 135 -39.08 7.68 -16.69
CA THR A 135 -40.04 8.59 -17.33
C THR A 135 -41.47 8.18 -16.99
N VAL A 136 -42.46 8.99 -17.37
CA VAL A 136 -43.88 8.74 -17.07
C VAL A 136 -44.36 7.37 -17.60
N ARG A 137 -43.79 6.88 -18.70
CA ARG A 137 -44.26 5.65 -19.38
C ARG A 137 -43.17 4.62 -19.66
N GLY A 138 -41.99 4.75 -19.06
CA GLY A 138 -40.90 3.82 -19.34
C GLY A 138 -39.55 4.25 -18.77
N ILE A 139 -38.51 3.56 -19.19
CA ILE A 139 -37.13 3.81 -18.79
C ILE A 139 -36.36 4.29 -20.00
N LYS A 140 -35.59 5.37 -19.81
CA LYS A 140 -34.71 5.90 -20.84
C LYS A 140 -33.26 5.64 -20.46
N PHE A 141 -32.50 5.19 -21.45
CA PHE A 141 -31.07 4.90 -21.35
C PHE A 141 -30.28 5.90 -22.22
N ARG A 142 -29.06 6.22 -21.83
CA ARG A 142 -28.07 6.94 -22.63
C ARG A 142 -26.72 6.24 -22.50
N GLY A 143 -25.92 6.24 -23.58
CA GLY A 143 -24.65 5.48 -23.64
C GLY A 143 -24.84 4.01 -24.05
N ILE A 144 -25.94 3.71 -24.75
CA ILE A 144 -26.22 2.38 -25.32
C ILE A 144 -26.37 2.51 -26.83
N SER A 145 -26.11 1.43 -27.58
CA SER A 145 -26.37 1.36 -29.02
C SER A 145 -27.82 1.00 -29.34
N GLY A 146 -28.54 0.35 -28.42
CA GLY A 146 -29.97 0.04 -28.60
C GLY A 146 -30.52 -0.89 -27.53
N ILE A 147 -31.84 -1.12 -27.58
CA ILE A 147 -32.60 -2.01 -26.69
C ILE A 147 -33.28 -3.09 -27.54
N SER A 148 -33.34 -4.32 -27.05
CA SER A 148 -34.07 -5.42 -27.69
C SER A 148 -34.89 -6.21 -26.69
N LEU A 149 -35.96 -6.86 -27.14
CA LEU A 149 -36.77 -7.77 -26.32
C LEU A 149 -36.21 -9.20 -26.30
N THR A 150 -35.40 -9.55 -27.29
CA THR A 150 -34.69 -10.84 -27.37
C THR A 150 -33.19 -10.61 -27.40
N GLU A 151 -32.43 -11.62 -26.99
CA GLU A 151 -30.96 -11.54 -26.88
C GLU A 151 -30.28 -11.28 -28.23
N ASP A 152 -30.80 -11.93 -29.27
CA ASP A 152 -30.33 -11.91 -30.67
C ASP A 152 -31.17 -10.98 -31.56
N GLY A 153 -32.08 -10.19 -30.98
CA GLY A 153 -32.98 -9.33 -31.72
C GLY A 153 -32.32 -8.08 -32.30
N LEU A 154 -33.11 -7.31 -33.04
CA LEU A 154 -32.71 -5.96 -33.46
C LEU A 154 -32.63 -5.06 -32.24
N TYR A 155 -31.48 -4.38 -32.08
CA TYR A 155 -31.25 -3.42 -31.00
C TYR A 155 -31.56 -2.01 -31.49
N GLU A 156 -32.72 -1.49 -31.10
CA GLU A 156 -33.21 -0.19 -31.56
C GLU A 156 -33.75 0.65 -30.41
N GLY A 157 -33.70 1.97 -30.59
CA GLY A 157 -34.22 2.91 -29.61
C GLY A 157 -33.44 2.98 -28.30
N TYR A 158 -33.83 3.96 -27.48
CA TYR A 158 -33.16 4.28 -26.21
C TYR A 158 -34.14 4.37 -25.04
N SER A 159 -35.39 3.97 -25.27
CA SER A 159 -36.44 3.99 -24.28
C SER A 159 -37.36 2.80 -24.45
N ILE A 160 -37.75 2.20 -23.34
CA ILE A 160 -38.61 1.02 -23.32
C ILE A 160 -39.71 1.20 -22.29
N LYS A 161 -40.93 0.82 -22.66
CA LYS A 161 -42.02 0.64 -21.72
C LYS A 161 -41.82 -0.70 -21.04
N VAL A 162 -41.81 -0.69 -19.71
CA VAL A 162 -41.61 -1.90 -18.91
C VAL A 162 -42.72 -2.03 -17.89
N ASP A 163 -43.10 -3.25 -17.59
CA ASP A 163 -43.95 -3.68 -16.49
C ASP A 163 -43.19 -4.69 -15.60
N GLU A 164 -43.72 -4.97 -14.40
CA GLU A 164 -43.08 -5.88 -13.46
C GLU A 164 -43.03 -7.30 -14.03
N GLY A 165 -41.87 -7.96 -13.93
CA GLY A 165 -41.61 -9.27 -14.54
C GLY A 165 -41.09 -9.21 -15.98
N ASP A 166 -41.05 -8.03 -16.61
CA ASP A 166 -40.49 -7.90 -17.95
C ASP A 166 -38.99 -8.20 -17.98
N LYS A 167 -38.57 -8.70 -19.14
CA LYS A 167 -37.16 -8.98 -19.47
C LYS A 167 -36.84 -8.35 -20.81
N PHE A 168 -35.73 -7.63 -20.87
CA PHE A 168 -35.20 -7.04 -22.09
C PHE A 168 -33.67 -7.01 -22.08
N PHE A 169 -33.09 -6.58 -23.18
CA PHE A 169 -31.65 -6.58 -23.41
C PHE A 169 -31.21 -5.20 -23.87
N ILE A 170 -30.04 -4.77 -23.39
CA ILE A 170 -29.41 -3.54 -23.83
C ILE A 170 -28.04 -3.88 -24.40
N LYS A 171 -27.67 -3.22 -25.48
CA LYS A 171 -26.33 -3.32 -26.05
C LYS A 171 -25.60 -2.00 -25.80
N THR A 172 -24.41 -2.07 -25.22
CA THR A 172 -23.57 -0.89 -25.00
C THR A 172 -22.92 -0.44 -26.30
N GLU A 173 -22.42 0.80 -26.36
CA GLU A 173 -21.64 1.27 -27.52
C GLU A 173 -20.37 0.43 -27.75
N GLU A 174 -19.83 -0.19 -26.69
CA GLU A 174 -18.69 -1.11 -26.73
C GLU A 174 -19.10 -2.54 -27.19
N SER A 175 -20.34 -2.72 -27.65
CA SER A 175 -20.91 -3.99 -28.12
C SER A 175 -21.10 -5.10 -27.07
N ASP A 176 -20.99 -4.77 -25.78
CA ASP A 176 -21.40 -5.69 -24.71
C ASP A 176 -22.93 -5.78 -24.63
N ILE A 177 -23.47 -7.00 -24.50
CA ILE A 177 -24.90 -7.23 -24.29
C ILE A 177 -25.17 -7.52 -22.82
N TRP A 178 -26.15 -6.80 -22.27
CA TRP A 178 -26.63 -6.97 -20.90
C TRP A 178 -28.12 -7.28 -20.93
N GLY A 179 -28.51 -8.35 -20.24
CA GLY A 179 -29.91 -8.60 -19.96
C GLY A 179 -30.36 -7.81 -18.73
N VAL A 180 -31.63 -7.40 -18.74
CA VAL A 180 -32.24 -6.56 -17.72
C VAL A 180 -33.58 -7.17 -17.34
N ASN A 181 -33.72 -7.58 -16.08
CA ASN A 181 -34.98 -8.02 -15.49
C ASN A 181 -35.61 -6.85 -14.72
N VAL A 182 -36.93 -6.69 -14.83
CA VAL A 182 -37.70 -5.64 -14.14
C VAL A 182 -38.35 -6.27 -12.92
N LEU A 183 -37.80 -5.99 -11.74
CA LEU A 183 -38.22 -6.65 -10.51
C LEU A 183 -39.40 -5.94 -9.82
N ASP A 184 -39.49 -4.61 -9.94
CA ASP A 184 -40.55 -3.79 -9.34
C ASP A 184 -40.63 -2.43 -10.06
N LYS A 185 -41.82 -1.82 -10.09
CA LYS A 185 -42.12 -0.53 -10.72
C LYS A 185 -42.84 0.46 -9.78
N TYR A 186 -43.25 0.05 -8.58
CA TYR A 186 -44.03 0.90 -7.66
C TYR A 186 -43.14 1.90 -6.90
N GLY A 187 -43.39 3.20 -7.07
CA GLY A 187 -42.62 4.29 -6.46
C GLY A 187 -41.21 4.51 -7.04
N SER A 188 -40.47 3.44 -7.34
CA SER A 188 -39.19 3.41 -8.05
C SER A 188 -39.12 2.17 -8.92
N THR A 189 -38.34 2.21 -9.99
CA THR A 189 -38.14 1.01 -10.81
C THR A 189 -36.88 0.29 -10.35
N ILE A 190 -37.01 -0.99 -10.00
CA ILE A 190 -35.91 -1.87 -9.63
C ILE A 190 -35.56 -2.74 -10.84
N LEU A 191 -34.34 -2.60 -11.30
CA LEU A 191 -33.80 -3.35 -12.44
C LEU A 191 -32.67 -4.25 -11.98
N GLU A 192 -32.62 -5.47 -12.47
CA GLU A 192 -31.50 -6.38 -12.31
C GLU A 192 -30.78 -6.56 -13.63
N PHE A 193 -29.51 -6.18 -13.68
CA PHE A 193 -28.67 -6.28 -14.87
C PHE A 193 -27.81 -7.52 -14.78
N TYR A 194 -27.66 -8.26 -15.88
CA TYR A 194 -26.73 -9.37 -15.97
C TYR A 194 -25.96 -9.39 -17.29
N LYS A 195 -24.65 -9.66 -17.27
CA LYS A 195 -23.85 -9.76 -18.50
C LYS A 195 -24.11 -11.10 -19.19
N ILE A 196 -24.38 -11.05 -20.49
CA ILE A 196 -24.44 -12.26 -21.32
C ILE A 196 -23.01 -12.66 -21.68
N GLN A 197 -22.64 -13.89 -21.36
CA GLN A 197 -21.39 -14.47 -21.87
C GLN A 197 -21.70 -15.05 -23.24
N LEU A 198 -21.19 -14.38 -24.29
CA LEU A 198 -21.10 -14.93 -25.64
C LEU A 198 -19.87 -15.84 -25.75
#